data_AF-A0A7M4ELV6-F1
#
_entry.id   AF-A0A7M4ELV6-F1
#
_cell.length_a   1.000
_cell.length_b   1.000
_cell.length_c   1.000
_cell.angle_alpha   90.00
_cell.angle_beta   90.00
_cell.angle_gamma   90.00
#
_symmetry.space_group_name_H-M   'P 1'
#
loop_
_entity.id
_entity.type
_entity.pdbx_description
1 polymer ?
#
loop_
_entity_poly.entity_id
_entity_poly.type
_entity_poly.pdbx_seq_one_letter_code
_entity_poly.pdbx_strand_id
1 'polypeptide(L)'
;MYPFILDDLNSENVEALKFLSLEYIPMKKQESMIAEDDPSFIKELLFRINCTDLLIDKLRFSREEMEQELKIPGKAKISTYR
;
A
#
# COMPACT_ATOMS: atom_id res chain seq x y z
N MET A 1 5.03 -7.25 14.34
CA MET A 1 6.36 -6.93 13.82
C MET A 1 6.41 -7.47 12.40
N TYR A 2 6.08 -6.64 11.41
CA TYR A 2 6.25 -6.96 9.99
C TYR A 2 7.21 -5.93 9.39
N PRO A 3 8.54 -6.09 9.56
CA PRO A 3 9.55 -5.28 8.89
C PRO A 3 10.06 -5.93 7.57
N PHE A 4 9.24 -6.74 6.88
CA PHE A 4 9.69 -7.65 5.82
C PHE A 4 8.98 -7.46 4.47
N ILE A 5 7.98 -6.59 4.39
CA ILE A 5 7.17 -6.47 3.17
C ILE A 5 7.93 -5.68 2.12
N LEU A 6 8.56 -4.57 2.53
CA LEU A 6 9.38 -3.80 1.61
C LEU A 6 10.67 -4.52 1.22
N ASP A 7 11.22 -5.38 2.09
CA ASP A 7 12.43 -6.17 1.78
C ASP A 7 12.17 -7.19 0.65
N ASP A 8 10.94 -7.71 0.56
CA ASP A 8 10.51 -8.60 -0.53
C ASP A 8 10.14 -7.83 -1.82
N LEU A 9 9.99 -6.50 -1.72
CA LEU A 9 9.78 -5.59 -2.85
C LEU A 9 11.13 -5.07 -3.34
N ASN A 10 11.50 -5.37 -4.58
CA ASN A 10 12.71 -4.79 -5.16
C ASN A 10 12.60 -3.25 -5.30
N SER A 11 13.74 -2.57 -5.42
CA SER A 11 13.78 -1.10 -5.57
C SER A 11 12.92 -0.59 -6.72
N GLU A 12 12.83 -1.34 -7.82
CA GLU A 12 12.03 -1.00 -9.01
C GLU A 12 10.53 -0.98 -8.70
N ASN A 13 10.03 -1.98 -7.96
CA ASN A 13 8.65 -2.08 -7.50
C ASN A 13 8.32 -0.94 -6.55
N VAL A 14 9.25 -0.57 -5.67
CA VAL A 14 9.09 0.58 -4.75
C VAL A 14 9.00 1.89 -5.54
N GLU A 15 9.83 2.06 -6.57
CA GLU A 15 9.81 3.25 -7.44
C GLU A 15 8.51 3.33 -8.26
N ALA A 16 8.05 2.21 -8.81
CA ALA A 16 6.78 2.12 -9.51
C ALA A 16 5.60 2.43 -8.58
N LEU A 17 5.62 1.91 -7.34
CA LEU A 17 4.64 2.22 -6.31
C LEU A 17 4.60 3.73 -6.00
N LYS A 18 5.76 4.36 -5.81
CA LYS A 18 5.85 5.81 -5.60
C LYS A 18 5.22 6.56 -6.75
N PHE A 19 5.60 6.23 -7.99
CA PHE A 19 5.08 6.87 -9.19
C PHE A 19 3.56 6.73 -9.34
N LEU A 20 3.03 5.51 -9.26
CA LEU A 20 1.61 5.21 -9.43
C LEU A 20 0.75 5.80 -8.29
N SER A 21 1.33 5.97 -7.10
CA SER A 21 0.62 6.53 -5.96
C SER A 21 0.66 8.05 -5.85
N LEU A 22 1.43 8.75 -6.71
CA LEU A 22 1.51 10.22 -6.69
C LEU A 22 0.11 10.87 -6.80
N GLU A 23 -0.81 10.25 -7.53
CA GLU A 23 -2.18 10.74 -7.70
C GLU A 23 -3.04 10.55 -6.45
N TYR A 24 -2.66 9.66 -5.53
CA TYR A 24 -3.41 9.36 -4.32
C TYR A 24 -2.84 10.04 -3.08
N ILE A 25 -1.52 10.23 -3.02
CA ILE A 25 -0.81 10.68 -1.82
C ILE A 25 0.35 11.61 -2.21
N PRO A 26 0.59 12.72 -1.50
CA PRO A 26 1.78 13.54 -1.71
C PRO A 26 3.07 12.75 -1.49
N MET A 27 4.07 12.94 -2.35
CA MET A 27 5.37 12.25 -2.31
C MET A 27 6.01 12.27 -0.90
N LYS A 28 6.00 13.41 -0.20
CA LYS A 28 6.55 13.54 1.15
C LYS A 28 5.89 12.60 2.17
N LYS A 29 4.59 12.33 2.02
CA LYS A 29 3.85 11.43 2.90
C LYS A 29 4.06 9.97 2.50
N GLN A 30 4.23 9.68 1.20
CA GLN A 30 4.62 8.35 0.74
C GLN A 30 5.98 7.92 1.28
N GLU A 31 6.99 8.80 1.22
CA GLU A 31 8.33 8.47 1.69
C GLU A 31 8.37 8.16 3.19
N SER A 32 7.61 8.91 4.01
CA SER A 32 7.46 8.60 5.44
C SER A 32 6.81 7.24 5.64
N MET A 33 5.67 6.99 5.01
CA MET A 33 4.86 5.79 5.28
C MET A 33 5.46 4.51 4.68
N ILE A 34 6.22 4.63 3.59
CA ILE A 34 7.05 3.55 3.04
C ILE A 34 8.27 3.30 3.94
N ALA A 35 8.92 4.35 4.46
CA ALA A 35 10.03 4.20 5.40
C ALA A 35 9.61 3.59 6.75
N GLU A 36 8.37 3.83 7.17
CA GLU A 36 7.77 3.21 8.35
C GLU A 36 7.42 1.72 8.15
N ASP A 37 7.60 1.18 6.93
CA ASP A 37 7.22 -0.18 6.51
C ASP A 37 5.82 -0.57 7.00
N ASP A 38 4.87 0.39 6.94
CA ASP A 38 3.56 0.14 7.52
C ASP A 38 2.74 -0.80 6.59
N PRO A 39 2.47 -2.04 7.03
CA PRO A 39 1.86 -3.05 6.18
C PRO A 39 0.44 -2.66 5.73
N SER A 40 -0.33 -2.00 6.61
CA SER A 40 -1.70 -1.58 6.31
C SER A 40 -1.70 -0.49 5.25
N PHE A 41 -0.76 0.44 5.32
CA PHE A 41 -0.59 1.49 4.31
C PHE A 41 -0.18 0.93 2.95
N ILE A 42 0.85 0.09 2.88
CA ILE A 42 1.35 -0.48 1.62
C ILE A 42 0.25 -1.30 0.94
N LYS A 43 -0.47 -2.13 1.71
CA LYS A 43 -1.61 -2.88 1.21
C LYS A 43 -2.72 -1.99 0.64
N GLU A 44 -3.12 -0.97 1.39
CA GLU A 44 -4.15 -0.03 0.95
C GLU A 44 -3.72 0.75 -0.30
N LEU A 45 -2.44 1.11 -0.38
CA LEU A 45 -1.87 1.81 -1.52
C LEU A 45 -1.94 0.94 -2.78
N LEU A 46 -1.45 -0.30 -2.70
CA LEU A 46 -1.52 -1.28 -3.77
C LEU A 46 -2.96 -1.54 -4.22
N PHE A 47 -3.89 -1.63 -3.26
CA PHE A 47 -5.31 -1.78 -3.56
C PHE A 47 -5.87 -0.58 -4.33
N ARG A 48 -5.54 0.65 -3.92
CA ARG A 48 -6.04 1.89 -4.55
C ARG A 48 -5.49 2.13 -5.95
N ILE A 49 -4.23 1.78 -6.21
CA ILE A 49 -3.62 1.82 -7.55
C ILE A 49 -3.98 0.59 -8.40
N ASN A 50 -4.90 -0.25 -7.90
CA ASN A 50 -5.38 -1.46 -8.59
C ASN A 50 -4.28 -2.50 -8.88
N CYS A 51 -3.19 -2.49 -8.11
CA CYS A 51 -2.07 -3.41 -8.24
C CYS A 51 -2.27 -4.64 -7.35
N THR A 52 -3.21 -5.49 -7.74
CA THR A 52 -3.57 -6.70 -6.99
C THR A 52 -2.55 -7.83 -7.12
N ASP A 53 -1.72 -7.82 -8.15
CA ASP A 53 -0.68 -8.83 -8.35
C ASP A 53 0.32 -8.84 -7.20
N LEU A 54 0.82 -7.67 -6.78
CA LEU A 54 1.72 -7.54 -5.65
C LEU A 54 1.03 -7.84 -4.31
N LEU A 55 -0.28 -7.56 -4.20
CA LEU A 55 -1.06 -7.95 -3.01
C LEU A 55 -1.09 -9.47 -2.83
N ILE A 56 -1.27 -10.22 -3.91
CA ILE A 56 -1.36 -11.69 -3.84
C ILE A 56 0.03 -12.31 -3.74
N ASP A 57 0.95 -11.90 -4.60
CA ASP A 57 2.28 -12.51 -4.73
C ASP A 57 3.16 -12.25 -3.50
N LYS A 58 3.19 -11.00 -3.03
CA LYS A 58 4.08 -10.55 -1.95
C LYS A 58 3.43 -10.50 -0.59
N LEU A 59 2.18 -10.04 -0.54
CA LEU A 59 1.49 -9.79 0.71
C LEU A 59 0.56 -10.93 1.12
N ARG A 60 0.23 -11.85 0.21
CA ARG A 60 -0.78 -12.90 0.39
C ARG A 60 -2.14 -12.35 0.82
N PHE A 61 -2.49 -11.17 0.32
CA PHE A 61 -3.80 -10.54 0.49
C PHE A 61 -4.57 -10.53 -0.83
N SER A 62 -5.85 -10.87 -0.76
CA SER A 62 -6.77 -10.74 -1.89
C SER A 62 -7.43 -9.36 -1.96
N ARG A 63 -8.00 -9.05 -3.13
CA ARG A 63 -8.85 -7.86 -3.31
C ARG A 63 -10.03 -7.86 -2.32
N GLU A 64 -10.71 -8.99 -2.16
CA GLU A 64 -11.86 -9.11 -1.28
C GLU A 64 -11.50 -8.85 0.18
N GLU A 65 -10.37 -9.38 0.66
CA GLU A 65 -9.90 -9.11 2.02
C GLU A 65 -9.63 -7.62 2.26
N MET A 66 -9.04 -6.94 1.28
CA MET A 66 -8.85 -5.48 1.34
C MET A 66 -10.18 -4.74 1.35
N GLU A 67 -11.15 -5.14 0.53
CA GLU A 67 -12.49 -4.52 0.53
C GLU A 67 -13.20 -4.71 1.87
N GLN A 68 -13.04 -5.87 2.53
CA GLN A 68 -13.60 -6.10 3.86
C GLN A 68 -12.87 -5.29 4.93
N GLU A 69 -11.53 -5.23 4.89
CA GLU A 69 -10.77 -4.44 5.87
C GLU A 69 -11.07 -2.94 5.75
N LEU A 70 -11.17 -2.41 4.54
CA LEU A 70 -11.41 -0.98 4.30
C LEU A 70 -12.86 -0.54 4.58
N LYS A 71 -13.81 -1.48 4.69
CA LYS A 71 -15.17 -1.19 5.18
C LYS A 71 -15.21 -0.86 6.67
N ILE A 72 -14.20 -1.29 7.44
CA ILE A 72 -14.16 -1.06 8.89
C ILE A 72 -13.76 0.40 9.15
N PRO A 73 -14.58 1.17 9.89
CA PRO A 73 -14.24 2.55 10.24
C PRO A 73 -12.89 2.63 10.97
N GLY A 74 -12.01 3.52 10.52
CA GLY A 74 -10.68 3.73 11.11
C GLY A 74 -9.58 2.78 10.62
N LYS A 75 -9.88 1.82 9.72
CA LYS A 75 -8.86 0.97 9.08
C LYS A 75 -8.16 1.63 7.90
N ALA A 76 -8.88 2.45 7.14
CA ALA A 76 -8.31 3.20 6.02
C ALA A 76 -7.34 4.28 6.53
N LYS A 77 -6.08 4.20 6.10
CA LYS A 77 -5.01 5.18 6.35
C LYS A 77 -4.88 6.20 5.22
N ILE A 78 -5.31 5.84 4.01
CA ILE A 78 -5.31 6.75 2.87
C ILE A 78 -6.68 7.39 2.79
N SER A 79 -6.74 8.71 2.95
CA SER A 79 -7.97 9.47 2.74
C SER A 79 -8.42 9.28 1.29
N THR A 80 -9.70 8.95 1.07
CA THR A 80 -10.33 8.95 -0.26
C THR A 80 -10.45 10.36 -0.86
N TYR A 81 -10.17 11.40 -0.07
CA TYR A 81 -10.26 12.79 -0.49
C TYR A 81 -8.92 13.28 -1.04
N ARG A 82 -8.94 13.70 -2.31
CA ARG A 82 -8.20 14.87 -2.76
C ARG A 82 -9.12 16.08 -2.70
#